data_AF-A0A0F9LVF3-F1
#
_entry.id   AF-A0A0F9LVF3-F1
#
_cell.length_a   1.000
_cell.length_b   1.000
_cell.length_c   1.000
_cell.angle_alpha   90.00
_cell.angle_beta   90.00
_cell.angle_gamma   90.00
#
_symmetry.space_group_name_H-M   'P 1'
#
loop_
_entity.id
_entity.type
_entity.pdbx_description
1 polymer ?
#
loop_
_entity_poly.entity_id
_entity_poly.type
_entity_poly.pdbx_seq_one_letter_code
_entity_poly.pdbx_strand_id
1 'polypeptide(L)'
;MPQDIVAYFAINGVPALNLSPTIRIRELLSGSPNSVLVVAGDAMSAIGDGYYKFIFVSFDPRKEYVFRANGGASVPSTDRFAIGATESPQPEETADAVWNAEAADHPVGSPVGSPITMGAQLNLTAEKSCNILTFTETLIKFQANRTVLDKTAFTLTIYDNDKVTPIRVFDLRQLGVGPSITEITERLPVSGSPLTL
;
A
#
# COMPACT_ATOMS: atom_id res chain seq x y z
N MET A 1 -3.57 3.97 15.03
CA MET A 1 -4.66 4.72 15.70
C MET A 1 -5.74 3.69 16.04
N PRO A 2 -6.28 3.67 17.26
CA PRO A 2 -7.35 2.72 17.57
C PRO A 2 -8.57 2.97 16.69
N GLN A 3 -9.25 1.91 16.27
CA GLN A 3 -10.47 1.97 15.49
C GLN A 3 -11.65 1.44 16.31
N ASP A 4 -12.75 2.18 16.34
CA ASP A 4 -14.00 1.73 16.96
C ASP A 4 -14.76 0.83 15.97
N ILE A 5 -15.12 -0.37 16.42
CA ILE A 5 -15.98 -1.31 15.69
C ILE A 5 -17.29 -1.44 16.47
N VAL A 6 -18.41 -1.18 15.81
CA VAL A 6 -19.74 -1.24 16.41
C VAL A 6 -20.54 -2.37 15.75
N ALA A 7 -21.21 -3.16 16.57
CA ALA A 7 -22.14 -4.20 16.13
C ALA A 7 -23.51 -3.98 16.77
N TYR A 8 -24.57 -4.20 15.99
CA TYR A 8 -25.95 -4.15 16.44
C TYR A 8 -26.54 -5.55 16.47
N PHE A 9 -27.25 -5.88 17.55
CA PHE A 9 -27.99 -7.13 17.68
C PHE A 9 -29.46 -6.84 17.97
N ALA A 10 -30.33 -7.58 17.31
CA ALA A 10 -31.77 -7.55 17.54
C ALA A 10 -32.33 -8.97 17.56
N ILE A 11 -33.47 -9.16 18.22
CA ILE A 11 -34.26 -10.39 18.18
C ILE A 11 -35.60 -10.01 17.60
N ASN A 12 -35.92 -10.53 16.40
CA ASN A 12 -37.16 -10.18 15.68
C ASN A 12 -37.33 -8.65 15.49
N GLY A 13 -36.25 -7.95 15.20
CA GLY A 13 -36.24 -6.50 15.00
C GLY A 13 -36.25 -5.65 16.27
N VAL A 14 -36.33 -6.26 17.46
CA VAL A 14 -36.22 -5.56 18.76
C VAL A 14 -34.77 -5.56 19.22
N PRO A 15 -34.15 -4.41 19.57
CA PRO A 15 -32.78 -4.35 20.07
C PRO A 15 -32.53 -5.32 21.23
N ALA A 16 -31.47 -6.12 21.12
CA ALA A 16 -31.13 -7.13 22.10
C ALA A 16 -30.18 -6.54 23.16
N LEU A 17 -30.69 -6.39 24.38
CA LEU A 17 -29.98 -5.78 25.51
C LEU A 17 -29.29 -6.81 26.40
N ASN A 18 -28.33 -6.35 27.21
CA ASN A 18 -27.63 -7.14 28.22
C ASN A 18 -26.95 -8.42 27.69
N LEU A 19 -26.48 -8.37 26.43
CA LEU A 19 -25.67 -9.44 25.87
C LEU A 19 -24.23 -9.32 26.36
N SER A 20 -23.47 -10.41 26.18
CA SER A 20 -22.01 -10.42 26.32
C SER A 20 -21.38 -10.82 25.00
N PRO A 21 -21.45 -9.96 23.96
CA PRO A 21 -20.96 -10.32 22.65
C PRO A 21 -19.44 -10.43 22.62
N THR A 22 -18.95 -11.26 21.72
CA THR A 22 -17.52 -11.42 21.45
C THR A 22 -17.22 -11.09 19.99
N ILE A 23 -16.09 -10.44 19.70
CA ILE A 23 -15.64 -10.15 18.35
C ILE A 23 -14.44 -11.02 17.96
N ARG A 24 -14.44 -11.45 16.71
CA ARG A 24 -13.29 -12.09 16.07
C ARG A 24 -12.88 -11.25 14.87
N ILE A 25 -11.60 -10.92 14.76
CA ILE A 25 -11.04 -10.10 13.68
C ILE A 25 -9.95 -10.88 12.95
N ARG A 26 -9.99 -10.85 11.62
CA ARG A 26 -8.98 -11.44 10.75
C ARG A 26 -8.41 -10.38 9.83
N GLU A 27 -7.09 -10.38 9.66
CA GLU A 27 -6.39 -9.62 8.62
C GLU A 27 -6.48 -10.38 7.30
N LEU A 28 -6.85 -9.68 6.23
CA LEU A 28 -6.80 -10.19 4.87
C LEU A 28 -5.41 -9.94 4.29
N LEU A 29 -4.82 -10.98 3.70
CA LEU A 29 -3.50 -10.89 3.09
C LEU A 29 -3.65 -10.49 1.62
N SER A 30 -3.02 -9.37 1.23
CA SER A 30 -3.07 -8.88 -0.15
C SER A 30 -2.59 -9.95 -1.14
N GLY A 31 -3.37 -10.16 -2.21
CA GLY A 31 -3.06 -11.15 -3.25
C GLY A 31 -3.17 -12.62 -2.82
N SER A 32 -3.77 -12.90 -1.66
CA SER A 32 -3.87 -14.26 -1.11
C SER A 32 -5.30 -14.56 -0.63
N PRO A 33 -5.80 -15.81 -0.81
CA PRO A 33 -7.08 -16.22 -0.24
C PRO A 33 -7.00 -16.49 1.28
N ASN A 34 -5.81 -16.42 1.86
CA ASN A 34 -5.59 -16.71 3.27
C ASN A 34 -5.80 -15.47 4.14
N SER A 35 -6.11 -15.71 5.42
CA SER A 35 -6.26 -14.67 6.43
C SER A 35 -5.55 -15.05 7.73
N VAL A 36 -5.11 -14.05 8.48
CA VAL A 36 -4.48 -14.22 9.79
C VAL A 36 -5.48 -13.83 10.87
N LEU A 37 -5.60 -14.65 11.92
CA LEU A 37 -6.44 -14.32 13.08
C LEU A 37 -5.71 -13.29 13.95
N VAL A 38 -6.30 -12.12 14.15
CA VAL A 38 -5.71 -11.02 14.94
C VAL A 38 -6.38 -10.90 16.30
N VAL A 39 -7.71 -11.07 16.35
CA VAL A 39 -8.49 -11.09 17.60
C VAL A 39 -9.31 -12.37 17.63
N ALA A 40 -9.16 -13.17 18.69
CA ALA A 40 -9.68 -14.54 18.73
C ALA A 40 -11.13 -14.67 19.25
N GLY A 41 -11.62 -13.68 20.01
CA GLY A 41 -12.94 -13.72 20.65
C GLY A 41 -13.06 -12.76 21.82
N ASP A 42 -12.65 -11.51 21.65
CA ASP A 42 -12.60 -10.54 22.74
C ASP A 42 -13.99 -9.96 23.03
N ALA A 43 -14.23 -9.56 24.28
CA ALA A 43 -15.51 -9.02 24.70
C ALA A 43 -15.77 -7.64 24.07
N MET A 44 -17.02 -7.39 23.70
CA MET A 44 -17.51 -6.07 23.32
C MET A 44 -18.30 -5.44 24.46
N SER A 45 -18.22 -4.12 24.61
CA SER A 45 -18.93 -3.36 25.64
C SER A 45 -20.25 -2.81 25.11
N ALA A 46 -21.33 -2.91 25.88
CA ALA A 46 -22.61 -2.29 25.51
C ALA A 46 -22.47 -0.76 25.47
N ILE A 47 -23.06 -0.13 24.46
CA ILE A 47 -23.16 1.34 24.35
C ILE A 47 -24.60 1.86 24.37
N GLY A 48 -25.59 0.96 24.42
CA GLY A 48 -27.02 1.30 24.46
C GLY A 48 -27.77 0.75 23.25
N ASP A 49 -29.10 0.62 23.37
CA ASP A 49 -30.01 0.32 22.25
C ASP A 49 -29.61 -0.86 21.35
N GLY A 50 -29.09 -1.94 21.95
CA GLY A 50 -28.65 -3.14 21.22
C GLY A 50 -27.32 -2.99 20.47
N TYR A 51 -26.64 -1.85 20.62
CA TYR A 51 -25.30 -1.61 20.10
C TYR A 51 -24.23 -1.99 21.11
N TYR A 52 -23.16 -2.58 20.59
CA TYR A 52 -21.98 -2.98 21.32
C TYR A 52 -20.72 -2.53 20.57
N LYS A 53 -19.72 -2.09 21.31
CA LYS A 53 -18.48 -1.51 20.78
C LYS A 53 -17.26 -2.30 21.19
N PHE A 54 -16.31 -2.45 20.27
CA PHE A 54 -14.96 -2.93 20.51
C PHE A 54 -13.96 -1.89 20.04
N ILE A 55 -12.93 -1.63 20.84
CA ILE A 55 -11.83 -0.71 20.50
C ILE A 55 -10.68 -1.55 19.97
N PHE A 56 -10.47 -1.53 18.65
CA PHE A 56 -9.40 -2.27 18.01
C PHE A 56 -8.08 -1.50 18.09
N VAL A 57 -7.32 -1.74 19.17
CA VAL A 57 -6.10 -0.99 19.48
C VAL A 57 -4.94 -1.24 18.53
N SER A 58 -4.85 -2.43 17.94
CA SER A 58 -3.82 -2.84 16.98
C SER A 58 -4.23 -2.63 15.52
N PHE A 59 -5.25 -1.80 15.29
CA PHE A 59 -5.66 -1.43 13.94
C PHE A 59 -4.54 -0.73 13.17
N ASP A 60 -4.28 -1.23 11.96
CA ASP A 60 -3.38 -0.64 10.99
C ASP A 60 -4.19 -0.23 9.75
N PRO A 61 -4.31 1.08 9.43
CA PRO A 61 -5.11 1.55 8.31
C PRO A 61 -4.58 1.12 6.93
N ARG A 62 -3.39 0.53 6.84
CA ARG A 62 -2.83 0.01 5.58
C ARG A 62 -3.20 -1.44 5.30
N LYS A 63 -3.98 -2.05 6.19
CA LYS A 63 -4.37 -3.46 6.13
C LYS A 63 -5.88 -3.56 6.06
N GLU A 64 -6.34 -4.60 5.38
CA GLU A 64 -7.75 -4.95 5.32
C GLU A 64 -8.08 -5.97 6.41
N TYR A 65 -9.23 -5.76 7.06
CA TYR A 65 -9.71 -6.65 8.10
C TYR A 65 -11.16 -7.05 7.85
N VAL A 66 -11.49 -8.27 8.21
CA VAL A 66 -12.87 -8.74 8.33
C VAL A 66 -13.14 -9.12 9.76
N PHE A 67 -14.35 -8.86 10.21
CA PHE A 67 -14.76 -9.17 11.57
C PHE A 67 -16.12 -9.84 11.62
N ARG A 68 -16.29 -10.63 12.67
CA ARG A 68 -17.56 -11.23 13.05
C ARG A 68 -17.77 -11.02 14.54
N ALA A 69 -18.80 -10.28 14.90
CA ALA A 69 -19.31 -10.20 16.25
C ALA A 69 -20.38 -11.29 16.48
N ASN A 70 -20.32 -11.93 17.63
CA ASN A 70 -21.24 -12.98 18.05
C ASN A 70 -22.02 -12.48 19.28
N GLY A 71 -23.34 -12.31 19.13
CA GLY A 71 -24.27 -11.86 20.17
C GLY A 71 -24.45 -12.84 21.33
N GLY A 72 -23.95 -14.07 21.21
CA GLY A 72 -24.03 -15.10 22.23
C GLY A 72 -25.21 -16.06 22.02
N ALA A 73 -25.30 -17.07 22.90
CA ALA A 73 -26.28 -18.15 22.78
C ALA A 73 -27.73 -17.71 23.00
N SER A 74 -27.95 -16.60 23.72
CA SER A 74 -29.26 -16.00 23.98
C SER A 74 -29.92 -15.40 22.74
N VAL A 75 -29.14 -15.11 21.69
CA VAL A 75 -29.64 -14.64 20.40
C VAL A 75 -29.92 -15.85 19.49
N PRO A 76 -31.08 -15.90 18.80
CA PRO A 76 -31.37 -16.93 17.81
C PRO A 76 -30.27 -17.04 16.77
N SER A 77 -30.02 -18.25 16.23
CA SER A 77 -28.92 -18.48 15.29
C SER A 77 -28.99 -17.62 14.02
N THR A 78 -30.19 -17.19 13.62
CA THR A 78 -30.42 -16.31 12.46
C THR A 78 -29.91 -14.89 12.70
N ASP A 79 -29.93 -14.42 13.95
CA ASP A 79 -29.67 -13.01 14.31
C ASP A 79 -28.35 -12.88 15.11
N ARG A 80 -27.71 -14.01 15.42
CA ARG A 80 -26.57 -14.11 16.34
C ARG A 80 -25.30 -13.43 15.85
N PHE A 81 -25.12 -13.31 14.54
CA PHE A 81 -23.85 -12.88 13.96
C PHE A 81 -24.01 -11.56 13.22
N ALA A 82 -23.21 -10.57 13.62
CA ALA A 82 -22.97 -9.38 12.83
C ALA A 82 -21.59 -9.51 12.16
N ILE A 83 -21.52 -9.17 10.87
CA ILE A 83 -20.30 -9.24 10.08
C ILE A 83 -20.00 -7.87 9.47
N GLY A 84 -18.73 -7.61 9.22
CA GLY A 84 -18.31 -6.42 8.51
C GLY A 84 -16.86 -6.52 8.08
N ALA A 85 -16.42 -5.54 7.31
CA ALA A 85 -15.06 -5.40 6.85
C ALA A 85 -14.61 -3.95 7.02
N THR A 86 -13.30 -3.75 7.16
CA THR A 86 -12.68 -2.45 7.00
C THR A 86 -12.09 -2.40 5.60
N GLU A 87 -12.45 -1.37 4.85
CA GLU A 87 -11.79 -1.07 3.59
C GLU A 87 -10.49 -0.34 3.92
N SER A 88 -9.37 -0.84 3.38
CA SER A 88 -8.15 -0.02 3.37
C SER A 88 -8.41 1.12 2.41
N PRO A 89 -8.21 2.40 2.79
CA PRO A 89 -8.22 3.47 1.81
C PRO A 89 -7.17 3.12 0.77
N GLN A 90 -7.58 2.94 -0.48
CA GLN A 90 -6.60 2.77 -1.53
C GLN A 90 -5.77 4.07 -1.57
N PRO A 91 -4.44 4.00 -1.70
CA PRO A 91 -3.61 5.20 -1.77
C PRO A 91 -4.03 6.13 -2.92
N GLU A 92 -4.69 5.60 -3.95
CA GLU A 92 -5.29 6.36 -5.05
C GLU A 92 -6.57 7.14 -4.66
N GLU A 93 -7.45 6.60 -3.81
CA GLU A 93 -8.59 7.37 -3.26
C GLU A 93 -8.13 8.54 -2.39
N THR A 94 -6.99 8.37 -1.71
CA THR A 94 -6.41 9.44 -0.89
C THR A 94 -5.85 10.55 -1.76
N ALA A 95 -5.31 10.23 -2.94
CA ALA A 95 -4.78 11.21 -3.88
C ALA A 95 -5.90 12.07 -4.50
N ASP A 96 -7.02 11.44 -4.88
CA ASP A 96 -8.19 12.15 -5.39
C ASP A 96 -8.88 12.99 -4.31
N ALA A 97 -8.96 12.49 -3.06
CA ALA A 97 -9.48 13.25 -1.93
C ALA A 97 -8.61 14.47 -1.58
N VAL A 98 -7.28 14.34 -1.68
CA VAL A 98 -6.34 15.46 -1.47
C VAL A 98 -6.39 16.47 -2.61
N TRP A 99 -6.63 16.01 -3.84
CA TRP A 99 -6.73 16.88 -5.01
C TRP A 99 -8.07 17.63 -5.10
N ASN A 100 -9.16 17.01 -4.62
CA ASN A 100 -10.51 17.56 -4.66
C ASN A 100 -10.98 18.18 -3.32
N ALA A 101 -10.08 18.34 -2.34
CA ALA A 101 -10.41 19.01 -1.09
C ALA A 101 -10.87 20.47 -1.36
N GLU A 102 -11.88 20.94 -0.60
CA GLU A 102 -12.36 22.30 -0.76
C GLU A 102 -11.23 23.31 -0.49
N ALA A 103 -11.20 24.42 -1.23
CA ALA A 103 -10.14 25.44 -1.14
C ALA A 103 -9.92 26.04 0.27
N ALA A 104 -10.84 25.82 1.21
CA ALA A 104 -10.72 26.22 2.60
C ALA A 104 -9.77 25.32 3.43
N ASP A 105 -9.55 24.07 3.00
CA ASP A 105 -8.62 23.12 3.64
C ASP A 105 -7.18 23.31 3.15
N HIS A 106 -7.00 23.98 2.01
CA HIS A 106 -5.72 24.54 1.64
C HIS A 106 -5.49 25.76 2.54
N PRO A 107 -4.45 25.80 3.38
CA PRO A 107 -4.21 26.95 4.24
C PRO A 107 -4.15 28.19 3.35
N VAL A 108 -5.17 29.03 3.48
CA VAL A 108 -5.26 30.35 2.85
C VAL A 108 -3.89 30.98 3.02
N GLY A 109 -3.26 31.28 1.88
CA GLY A 109 -1.85 31.64 1.79
C GLY A 109 -1.40 32.43 3.01
N SER A 110 -0.61 31.78 3.88
CA SER A 110 0.05 32.50 4.96
C SER A 110 0.82 33.66 4.32
N PRO A 111 0.78 34.87 4.91
CA PRO A 111 1.56 35.98 4.42
C PRO A 111 3.00 35.51 4.25
N VAL A 112 3.59 35.79 3.10
CA VAL A 112 4.99 35.51 2.78
C VAL A 112 5.84 35.97 3.97
N GLY A 113 6.36 35.02 4.78
CA GLY A 113 7.18 35.32 5.95
C GLY A 113 6.94 34.54 7.24
N SER A 114 6.01 33.58 7.32
CA SER A 114 5.87 32.78 8.55
C SER A 114 6.93 31.66 8.65
N PRO A 115 7.83 31.65 9.65
CA PRO A 115 8.93 30.71 9.73
C PRO A 115 8.50 29.26 10.06
N ILE A 116 7.24 29.05 10.46
CA ILE A 116 6.75 27.73 10.90
C ILE A 116 6.34 26.86 9.70
N THR A 117 5.92 27.46 8.57
CA THR A 117 5.45 26.72 7.39
C THR A 117 6.56 26.37 6.39
N MET A 118 7.70 27.08 6.43
CA MET A 118 8.83 26.79 5.53
C MET A 118 9.56 25.48 5.89
N GLY A 119 9.57 25.05 7.15
CA GLY A 119 10.27 23.82 7.55
C GLY A 119 9.61 22.54 6.99
N ALA A 120 8.27 22.49 7.00
CA ALA A 120 7.54 21.33 6.48
C ALA A 120 7.47 21.33 4.94
N GLN A 121 7.33 22.51 4.30
CA GLN A 121 7.38 22.63 2.84
C GLN A 121 8.78 22.38 2.27
N LEU A 122 9.86 22.77 2.96
CA LEU A 122 11.22 22.44 2.53
C LEU A 122 11.45 20.92 2.52
N ASN A 123 11.00 20.19 3.55
CA ASN A 123 11.23 18.75 3.63
C ASN A 123 10.48 17.97 2.54
N LEU A 124 9.21 18.30 2.28
CA LEU A 124 8.44 17.68 1.19
C LEU A 124 8.99 18.02 -0.21
N THR A 125 9.49 19.24 -0.39
CA THR A 125 10.10 19.66 -1.65
C THR A 125 11.48 19.04 -1.83
N ALA A 126 12.27 18.89 -0.76
CA ALA A 126 13.57 18.23 -0.74
C ALA A 126 13.46 16.72 -1.00
N GLU A 127 12.48 16.02 -0.42
CA GLU A 127 12.24 14.60 -0.70
C GLU A 127 11.81 14.38 -2.15
N LYS A 128 10.94 15.23 -2.70
CA LYS A 128 10.50 15.15 -4.10
C LYS A 128 11.61 15.48 -5.10
N SER A 129 12.44 16.47 -4.80
CA SER A 129 13.59 16.80 -5.67
C SER A 129 14.70 15.75 -5.58
N CYS A 130 14.88 15.09 -4.43
CA CYS A 130 15.77 13.93 -4.29
C CYS A 130 15.33 12.76 -5.19
N ASN A 131 14.03 12.51 -5.32
CA ASN A 131 13.51 11.47 -6.21
C ASN A 131 13.72 11.79 -7.70
N ILE A 132 13.58 13.06 -8.11
CA ILE A 132 13.82 13.47 -9.50
C ILE A 132 15.31 13.40 -9.84
N LEU A 133 16.20 13.82 -8.93
CA LEU A 133 17.64 13.69 -9.11
C LEU A 133 18.05 12.22 -9.21
N THR A 134 17.57 11.37 -8.30
CA THR A 134 17.86 9.93 -8.32
C THR A 134 17.34 9.26 -9.60
N PHE A 135 16.15 9.64 -10.07
CA PHE A 135 15.60 9.15 -11.33
C PHE A 135 16.41 9.62 -12.54
N THR A 136 16.80 10.89 -12.58
CA THR A 136 17.62 11.46 -13.66
C THR A 136 19.01 10.83 -13.69
N GLU A 137 19.64 10.62 -12.54
CA GLU A 137 20.91 9.90 -12.42
C GLU A 137 20.78 8.45 -12.91
N THR A 138 19.68 7.78 -12.56
CA THR A 138 19.39 6.41 -13.04
C THR A 138 19.20 6.38 -14.57
N LEU A 139 18.53 7.37 -15.16
CA LEU A 139 18.39 7.49 -16.61
C LEU A 139 19.72 7.75 -17.32
N ILE A 140 20.56 8.63 -16.76
CA ILE A 140 21.91 8.88 -17.27
C ILE A 140 22.74 7.59 -17.21
N LYS A 141 22.66 6.85 -16.11
CA LYS A 141 23.32 5.54 -15.95
C LYS A 141 22.80 4.54 -16.99
N PHE A 142 21.50 4.49 -17.27
CA PHE A 142 20.95 3.63 -18.34
C PHE A 142 21.45 4.01 -19.75
N GLN A 143 21.71 5.30 -20.02
CA GLN A 143 22.23 5.74 -21.30
C GLN A 143 23.75 5.56 -21.45
N ALA A 144 24.50 5.74 -20.35
CA ALA A 144 25.96 5.76 -20.37
C ALA A 144 26.60 4.39 -20.11
N ASN A 145 25.92 3.50 -19.37
CA ASN A 145 26.54 2.27 -18.91
C ASN A 145 26.32 1.09 -19.87
N ARG A 146 27.33 0.21 -19.89
CA ARG A 146 27.31 -1.00 -20.69
C ARG A 146 26.27 -1.98 -20.17
N THR A 147 25.43 -2.44 -21.09
CA THR A 147 24.61 -3.62 -20.89
C THR A 147 25.47 -4.85 -21.13
N VAL A 148 25.50 -5.79 -20.20
CA VAL A 148 26.26 -7.02 -20.33
C VAL A 148 25.29 -8.19 -20.47
N LEU A 149 25.45 -8.93 -21.56
CA LEU A 149 24.71 -10.15 -21.82
C LEU A 149 25.51 -11.35 -21.29
N ASP A 150 24.99 -12.03 -20.27
CA ASP A 150 25.52 -13.31 -19.83
C ASP A 150 24.74 -14.46 -20.51
N LYS A 151 25.39 -15.08 -21.49
CA LYS A 151 24.84 -16.19 -22.27
C LYS A 151 24.80 -17.51 -21.50
N THR A 152 25.58 -17.64 -20.43
CA THR A 152 25.63 -18.84 -19.59
C THR A 152 24.53 -18.80 -18.54
N ALA A 153 24.35 -17.63 -17.91
CA ALA A 153 23.28 -17.42 -16.93
C ALA A 153 21.91 -17.14 -17.57
N PHE A 154 21.88 -16.77 -18.86
CA PHE A 154 20.70 -16.29 -19.59
C PHE A 154 20.14 -14.99 -19.02
N THR A 155 21.01 -14.01 -18.75
CA THR A 155 20.61 -12.72 -18.16
C THR A 155 21.19 -11.54 -18.91
N LEU A 156 20.43 -10.45 -18.98
CA LEU A 156 20.95 -9.14 -19.35
C LEU A 156 21.06 -8.29 -18.08
N THR A 157 22.28 -7.86 -17.74
CA THR A 157 22.54 -7.04 -16.56
C THR A 157 22.99 -5.65 -16.97
N ILE A 158 22.38 -4.64 -16.37
CA ILE A 158 22.78 -3.25 -16.50
C ILE A 158 23.54 -2.88 -15.23
N TYR A 159 24.82 -2.55 -15.37
CA TYR A 159 25.69 -2.20 -14.25
C TYR A 159 25.75 -0.69 -14.02
N ASP A 160 26.12 -0.30 -12.80
CA ASP A 160 26.51 1.07 -12.48
C ASP A 160 27.90 1.40 -13.08
N ASN A 161 28.36 2.63 -12.87
CA ASN A 161 29.62 3.16 -13.40
C ASN A 161 30.85 2.34 -12.93
N ASP A 162 30.72 1.60 -11.83
CA ASP A 162 31.75 0.71 -11.30
C ASP A 162 31.88 -0.62 -12.05
N LYS A 163 30.94 -0.92 -12.97
CA LYS A 163 30.85 -2.18 -13.74
C LYS A 163 30.74 -3.44 -12.86
N VAL A 164 30.37 -3.29 -11.59
CA VAL A 164 30.26 -4.39 -10.63
C VAL A 164 28.89 -4.40 -9.98
N THR A 165 28.32 -3.23 -9.65
CA THR A 165 27.02 -3.11 -8.98
C THR A 165 25.88 -3.20 -9.99
N PRO A 166 24.99 -4.21 -9.92
CA PRO A 166 23.84 -4.29 -10.82
C PRO A 166 22.78 -3.24 -10.48
N ILE A 167 22.39 -2.42 -11.46
CA ILE A 167 21.22 -1.55 -11.38
C ILE A 167 19.95 -2.35 -11.64
N ARG A 168 19.98 -3.22 -12.66
CA ARG A 168 18.84 -4.07 -13.03
C ARG A 168 19.31 -5.34 -13.74
N VAL A 169 18.65 -6.45 -13.43
CA VAL A 169 18.89 -7.76 -14.05
C VAL A 169 17.59 -8.23 -14.71
N PHE A 170 17.67 -8.59 -15.98
CA PHE A 170 16.57 -9.18 -16.75
C PHE A 170 16.86 -10.66 -16.97
N ASP A 171 15.93 -11.53 -16.56
CA ASP A 171 15.96 -12.95 -16.93
C ASP A 171 15.48 -13.09 -18.37
N LEU A 172 16.30 -13.74 -19.21
CA LEU A 172 16.01 -13.95 -20.63
C LEU A 172 15.41 -15.34 -20.90
N ARG A 173 15.12 -16.11 -19.85
CA ARG A 173 14.41 -17.38 -19.98
C ARG A 173 12.94 -17.11 -20.24
N GLN A 174 12.49 -17.43 -21.44
CA GLN A 174 11.07 -17.45 -21.73
C GLN A 174 10.46 -18.73 -21.15
N LEU A 175 9.39 -18.61 -20.37
CA LEU A 175 8.65 -19.76 -19.85
C LEU A 175 8.10 -20.58 -21.03
N GLY A 176 8.66 -21.78 -21.26
CA GLY A 176 8.09 -22.79 -22.17
C GLY A 176 8.56 -22.76 -23.63
N VAL A 177 9.40 -21.81 -24.05
CA VAL A 177 9.99 -21.75 -25.39
C VAL A 177 11.48 -21.46 -25.20
N GLY A 178 12.36 -22.28 -25.74
CA GLY A 178 13.82 -22.25 -25.45
C GLY A 178 14.48 -20.86 -25.49
N PRO A 179 15.69 -20.71 -24.93
CA PRO A 179 16.31 -19.42 -24.66
C PRO A 179 16.40 -18.50 -25.89
N SER A 180 15.83 -17.30 -25.80
CA SER A 180 15.78 -16.30 -26.87
C SER A 180 17.08 -15.48 -26.97
N ILE A 181 18.22 -16.16 -27.17
CA ILE A 181 19.55 -15.53 -27.19
C ILE A 181 20.18 -15.43 -28.59
N THR A 182 19.48 -15.83 -29.65
CA THR A 182 20.09 -15.94 -30.99
C THR A 182 20.31 -14.59 -31.68
N GLU A 183 19.50 -13.56 -31.38
CA GLU A 183 19.53 -12.26 -32.11
C GLU A 183 19.77 -11.02 -31.23
N ILE A 184 20.11 -11.17 -29.95
CA ILE A 184 20.37 -10.00 -29.09
C ILE A 184 21.83 -9.56 -29.28
N THR A 185 22.06 -8.54 -30.11
CA THR A 185 23.36 -7.90 -30.28
C THR A 185 23.49 -6.69 -29.34
N GLU A 186 24.66 -6.54 -28.71
CA GLU A 186 24.99 -5.37 -27.90
C GLU A 186 25.07 -4.15 -28.83
N ARG A 187 24.21 -3.15 -28.63
CA ARG A 187 24.31 -1.89 -29.36
C ARG A 187 25.39 -1.04 -28.70
N LEU A 188 26.61 -1.08 -29.25
CA LEU A 188 27.68 -0.18 -28.82
C LEU A 188 27.22 1.27 -28.97
N PRO A 189 27.44 2.15 -27.97
CA PRO A 189 27.22 3.58 -28.11
C PRO A 189 28.07 4.10 -29.28
N VAL A 190 27.43 4.66 -30.29
CA VAL A 190 28.12 5.26 -31.44
C VAL A 190 28.74 6.58 -30.99
N SER A 191 30.02 6.53 -30.62
CA SER A 191 30.85 7.72 -30.41
C SER A 191 31.28 8.25 -31.79
N GLY A 192 30.59 9.25 -32.31
CA GLY A 192 31.06 10.04 -33.45
C GLY A 192 29.93 10.59 -34.30
N SER A 193 29.65 11.89 -34.17
CA SER A 193 29.09 12.65 -35.29
C SER A 193 30.07 12.56 -36.47
N PRO A 194 29.61 12.35 -37.72
CA PRO A 194 30.49 12.51 -38.87
C PRO A 194 30.92 13.99 -38.92
N LEU A 195 32.21 14.24 -38.78
CA LEU A 195 32.81 15.53 -39.12
C LEU A 195 32.71 15.69 -40.64
N THR A 196 31.73 16.46 -41.10
CA THR A 196 31.74 17.01 -42.46
C THR A 196 32.77 18.14 -42.50
N LEU A 197 33.88 17.91 -43.20
CA LEU A 197 34.69 18.95 -43.85
C LEU A 197 34.19 19.14 -45.27
#